data_AF-A0A543P0X9-F1
#
_entry.id   AF-A0A543P0X9-F1
#
_cell.length_a   1.000
_cell.length_b   1.000
_cell.length_c   1.000
_cell.angle_alpha   90.00
_cell.angle_beta   90.00
_cell.angle_gamma   90.00
#
_symmetry.space_group_name_H-M   'P 1'
#
loop_
_entity.id
_entity.type
_entity.pdbx_description
1 polymer ?
#
loop_
_entity_poly.entity_id
_entity_poly.type
_entity_poly.pdbx_seq_one_letter_code
_entity_poly.pdbx_strand_id
1 'polypeptide(L)'
;MVYRTARVALRVTVGQRRRLFGLLRSGGDVWAAVLLLNRWRRQRGDRPIVGYQELCRELAAAGEGTFGELSSVGARSVLRAYSDAWMSAARRRRAGDETARFPRRRRGLVPVRFYAGTFTVTGGRVRLPVARGRPPLWVRLARPLPYPAEQVRSVRLTCAGRRLCLEVTAEIPVAVYPAGAGPDPDRAAGVDLGIIHPYAVLAPGGGEGPDAALLVSGRALRAEHRLHLAEAKARARAAARRAPARGQRGSRRWKQFRRRSRALEGRHRRRLGQARHEAAKAVVSWAVGQRVGTLAVGDPRGVLARDAGRRQNKAVRDWAVGDLLRALADKAAQAGIAVELVDERGTSSSTCPSCAARVAKPRGRVFDCRHCRFTGHRDLVGAANIATRTTAVAGGGTGGGPVVGGSSPVTTHRRDRPAPARCRPVPA
;
A
#
# COMPACT_ATOMS: atom_id res chain seq x y z
N MET A 1 17.37 8.65 7.54
CA MET A 1 17.21 7.72 6.40
C MET A 1 15.81 7.13 6.38
N VAL A 2 15.30 6.72 5.22
CA VAL A 2 14.02 5.99 5.08
C VAL A 2 14.18 4.78 4.16
N TYR A 3 13.39 3.73 4.40
CA TYR A 3 13.42 2.52 3.57
C TYR A 3 12.29 2.53 2.54
N ARG A 4 12.64 2.43 1.25
CA ARG A 4 11.69 2.43 0.14
C ARG A 4 11.74 1.15 -0.65
N THR A 5 10.57 0.61 -1.00
CA THR A 5 10.47 -0.64 -1.76
C THR A 5 9.88 -0.40 -3.14
N ALA A 6 10.66 -0.66 -4.18
CA ALA A 6 10.21 -0.64 -5.56
C ALA A 6 9.95 -2.07 -6.07
N ARG A 7 8.79 -2.31 -6.68
CA ARG A 7 8.51 -3.60 -7.35
C ARG A 7 8.88 -3.54 -8.82
N VAL A 8 9.93 -4.24 -9.21
CA VAL A 8 10.47 -4.29 -10.58
C VAL A 8 10.18 -5.67 -11.19
N ALA A 9 9.62 -5.71 -12.39
CA ALA A 9 9.37 -6.98 -13.06
C ALA A 9 10.65 -7.54 -13.67
N LEU A 10 10.68 -8.86 -13.89
CA LEU A 10 11.81 -9.53 -14.50
C LEU A 10 11.56 -9.85 -15.98
N ARG A 11 12.59 -9.69 -16.82
CA ARG A 11 12.68 -10.23 -18.18
C ARG A 11 13.52 -11.50 -18.10
N VAL A 12 12.88 -12.64 -18.32
CA VAL A 12 13.47 -13.96 -18.04
C VAL A 12 13.26 -14.92 -19.20
N THR A 13 14.27 -15.74 -19.47
CA THR A 13 14.15 -16.90 -20.37
C THR A 13 13.24 -17.97 -19.77
N VAL A 14 12.85 -18.98 -20.56
CA VAL A 14 12.04 -20.11 -20.06
C VAL A 14 12.77 -20.87 -18.94
N GLY A 15 14.09 -21.06 -19.08
CA GLY A 15 14.93 -21.70 -18.07
C GLY A 15 14.99 -20.91 -16.76
N GLN A 16 15.34 -19.61 -16.84
CA GLN A 16 15.35 -18.71 -15.68
C GLN A 16 13.98 -18.67 -15.00
N ARG A 17 12.90 -18.61 -15.78
CA ARG A 17 11.53 -18.63 -15.26
C ARG A 17 11.26 -19.90 -14.45
N ARG A 18 11.66 -21.08 -14.97
CA ARG A 18 11.49 -22.37 -14.28
C ARG A 18 12.23 -22.37 -12.94
N ARG A 19 13.49 -21.91 -12.94
CA ARG A 19 14.35 -21.80 -11.74
C ARG A 19 13.77 -20.84 -10.69
N LEU A 20 13.35 -19.63 -11.10
CA LEU A 20 12.75 -18.64 -10.19
C LEU A 20 11.43 -19.11 -9.56
N PHE A 21 10.55 -19.73 -10.33
CA PHE A 21 9.37 -20.39 -9.75
C PHE A 21 9.75 -21.62 -8.92
N GLY A 22 10.88 -22.26 -9.19
CA GLY A 22 11.50 -23.28 -8.34
C GLY A 22 11.83 -22.71 -6.96
N LEU A 23 12.59 -21.62 -6.89
CA LEU A 23 12.94 -20.95 -5.62
C LEU A 23 11.70 -20.58 -4.79
N LEU A 24 10.64 -20.05 -5.44
CA LEU A 24 9.37 -19.73 -4.76
C LEU A 24 8.64 -20.98 -4.24
N ARG A 25 8.72 -22.10 -4.96
CA ARG A 25 8.14 -23.39 -4.54
C ARG A 25 8.94 -23.99 -3.39
N SER A 26 10.26 -24.02 -3.49
CA SER A 26 11.16 -24.40 -2.40
C SER A 26 10.90 -23.59 -1.13
N GLY A 27 10.64 -22.29 -1.25
CA GLY A 27 10.23 -21.48 -0.09
C GLY A 27 8.85 -21.90 0.47
N GLY A 28 7.94 -22.37 -0.39
CA GLY A 28 6.70 -23.03 0.02
C GLY A 28 6.94 -24.33 0.77
N ASP A 29 7.92 -25.11 0.33
CA ASP A 29 8.33 -26.37 0.96
C ASP A 29 8.95 -26.11 2.33
N VAL A 30 9.82 -25.10 2.49
CA VAL A 30 10.32 -24.63 3.79
C VAL A 30 9.15 -24.29 4.73
N TRP A 31 8.20 -23.48 4.25
CA TRP A 31 7.03 -23.11 5.05
C TRP A 31 6.18 -24.34 5.44
N ALA A 32 5.99 -25.28 4.51
CA ALA A 32 5.25 -26.50 4.77
C ALA A 32 5.97 -27.43 5.75
N ALA A 33 7.30 -27.51 5.68
CA ALA A 33 8.14 -28.28 6.59
C ALA A 33 8.00 -27.76 8.03
N VAL A 34 8.04 -26.43 8.25
CA VAL A 34 7.82 -25.87 9.60
C VAL A 34 6.42 -26.18 10.13
N LEU A 35 5.39 -26.12 9.27
CA LEU A 35 4.02 -26.49 9.67
C LEU A 35 3.92 -27.98 10.05
N LEU A 36 4.61 -28.85 9.33
CA LEU A 36 4.65 -30.29 9.59
C LEU A 36 5.42 -30.60 10.87
N LEU A 37 6.61 -30.01 11.05
CA LEU A 37 7.42 -30.10 12.26
C LEU A 37 6.59 -29.72 13.50
N ASN A 38 5.92 -28.57 13.46
CA ASN A 38 5.08 -28.12 14.56
C ASN A 38 3.80 -28.93 14.74
N ARG A 39 3.32 -29.63 13.70
CA ARG A 39 2.22 -30.59 13.85
C ARG A 39 2.69 -31.82 14.61
N TRP A 40 3.84 -32.37 14.25
CA TRP A 40 4.42 -33.55 14.89
C TRP A 40 4.77 -33.27 16.35
N ARG A 41 5.44 -32.13 16.62
CA ARG A 41 5.73 -31.67 17.98
C ARG A 41 4.46 -31.60 18.85
N ARG A 42 3.40 -30.97 18.35
CA ARG A 42 2.10 -30.94 19.07
C ARG A 42 1.50 -32.31 19.32
N GLN A 43 1.61 -33.25 18.38
CA GLN A 43 1.11 -34.61 18.56
C GLN A 43 1.87 -35.37 19.66
N ARG A 44 3.12 -35.01 19.94
CA ARG A 44 3.93 -35.58 21.03
C ARG A 44 3.83 -34.80 22.35
N GLY A 45 3.02 -33.74 22.42
CA GLY A 45 2.96 -32.84 23.58
C GLY A 45 4.09 -31.82 23.66
N ASP A 46 5.00 -31.76 22.66
CA ASP A 46 6.10 -30.80 22.65
C ASP A 46 5.62 -29.37 22.33
N ARG A 47 6.33 -28.37 22.88
CA ARG A 47 6.16 -26.96 22.48
C ARG A 47 6.50 -26.77 20.98
N PRO A 48 5.73 -25.95 20.24
CA PRO A 48 6.06 -25.64 18.86
C PRO A 48 7.33 -24.78 18.76
N ILE A 49 8.14 -25.04 17.72
CA ILE A 49 9.28 -24.19 17.37
C ILE A 49 8.79 -23.03 16.50
N VAL A 50 8.91 -21.82 17.01
CA VAL A 50 8.42 -20.60 16.34
C VAL A 50 9.45 -19.48 16.33
N GLY A 51 10.48 -19.59 17.17
CA GLY A 51 11.59 -18.63 17.22
C GLY A 51 12.47 -18.74 15.98
N TYR A 52 12.85 -17.60 15.40
CA TYR A 52 13.70 -17.54 14.22
C TYR A 52 15.03 -18.30 14.41
N GLN A 53 15.69 -18.13 15.55
CA GLN A 53 16.97 -18.78 15.85
C GLN A 53 16.84 -20.30 15.98
N GLU A 54 15.81 -20.79 16.69
CA GLU A 54 15.52 -22.22 16.81
C GLU A 54 15.26 -22.85 15.43
N LEU A 55 14.42 -22.20 14.60
CA LEU A 55 14.15 -22.64 13.23
C LEU A 55 15.42 -22.67 12.37
N CYS A 56 16.34 -21.71 12.56
CA CYS A 56 17.61 -21.70 11.84
C CYS A 56 18.54 -22.83 12.27
N ARG A 57 18.52 -23.24 13.54
CA ARG A 57 19.27 -24.41 14.04
C ARG A 57 18.77 -25.69 13.40
N GLU A 58 17.45 -25.88 13.36
CA GLU A 58 16.81 -27.03 12.66
C GLU A 58 17.18 -27.06 11.17
N LEU A 59 17.19 -25.91 10.50
CA LEU A 59 17.65 -25.82 9.10
C LEU A 59 19.14 -26.16 8.94
N ALA A 60 19.99 -25.72 9.86
CA ALA A 60 21.43 -26.00 9.80
C ALA A 60 21.72 -27.49 10.00
N ALA A 61 21.00 -28.14 10.92
CA ALA A 61 21.09 -29.58 11.14
C ALA A 61 20.68 -30.40 9.91
N ALA A 62 19.73 -29.90 9.11
CA ALA A 62 19.30 -30.55 7.86
C ALA A 62 20.29 -30.41 6.69
N GLY A 63 21.35 -29.62 6.83
CA GLY A 63 22.39 -29.42 5.81
C GLY A 63 22.05 -28.42 4.70
N GLU A 64 23.05 -28.08 3.87
CA GLU A 64 22.83 -27.24 2.70
C GLU A 64 22.13 -28.03 1.58
N GLY A 65 21.24 -27.36 0.82
CA GLY A 65 20.60 -27.97 -0.36
C GLY A 65 19.35 -28.79 -0.06
N THR A 66 18.90 -28.90 1.20
CA THR A 66 17.66 -29.60 1.61
C THR A 66 16.44 -29.18 0.78
N PHE A 67 16.40 -27.93 0.32
CA PHE A 67 15.29 -27.35 -0.45
C PHE A 67 15.64 -27.13 -1.95
N GLY A 68 16.52 -27.97 -2.49
CA GLY A 68 16.90 -27.96 -3.90
C GLY A 68 17.81 -26.79 -4.27
N GLU A 69 17.36 -25.93 -5.19
CA GLU A 69 18.15 -24.77 -5.64
C GLU A 69 18.12 -23.58 -4.66
N LEU A 70 17.24 -23.63 -3.65
CA LEU A 70 17.09 -22.55 -2.68
C LEU A 70 18.32 -22.48 -1.77
N SER A 71 18.99 -21.32 -1.79
CA SER A 71 20.13 -21.05 -0.89
C SER A 71 19.70 -21.01 0.58
N SER A 72 20.65 -21.28 1.48
CA SER A 72 20.44 -21.17 2.94
C SER A 72 19.98 -19.77 3.35
N VAL A 73 20.48 -18.71 2.69
CA VAL A 73 20.00 -17.33 2.88
C VAL A 73 18.51 -17.22 2.54
N GLY A 74 18.11 -17.77 1.39
CA GLY A 74 16.72 -17.78 0.96
C GLY A 74 15.81 -18.56 1.91
N ALA A 75 16.23 -19.74 2.36
CA ALA A 75 15.49 -20.55 3.32
C ALA A 75 15.33 -19.85 4.67
N ARG A 76 16.40 -19.27 5.24
CA ARG A 76 16.34 -18.46 6.47
C ARG A 76 15.38 -17.28 6.34
N SER A 77 15.30 -16.65 5.17
CA SER A 77 14.33 -15.56 4.94
C SER A 77 12.87 -16.02 5.06
N VAL A 78 12.57 -17.26 4.66
CA VAL A 78 11.24 -17.87 4.80
C VAL A 78 10.95 -18.21 6.26
N LEU A 79 11.92 -18.76 6.98
CA LEU A 79 11.80 -19.04 8.41
C LEU A 79 11.52 -17.77 9.22
N ARG A 80 12.22 -16.67 8.90
CA ARG A 80 11.93 -15.35 9.48
C ARG A 80 10.50 -14.92 9.19
N ALA A 81 10.04 -15.02 7.94
CA ALA A 81 8.67 -14.67 7.59
C ALA A 81 7.62 -15.54 8.31
N TYR A 82 7.92 -16.81 8.59
CA TYR A 82 7.06 -17.67 9.41
C TYR A 82 7.01 -17.20 10.87
N SER A 83 8.19 -16.97 11.47
CA SER A 83 8.32 -16.49 12.84
C SER A 83 7.60 -15.16 13.04
N ASP A 84 7.81 -14.18 12.15
CA ASP A 84 7.14 -12.88 12.19
C ASP A 84 5.61 -13.02 12.11
N ALA A 85 5.12 -13.91 11.24
CA ALA A 85 3.68 -14.16 11.11
C ALA A 85 3.09 -14.82 12.37
N TRP A 86 3.85 -15.70 13.03
CA TRP A 86 3.45 -16.30 14.30
C TRP A 86 3.41 -15.27 15.42
N MET A 87 4.49 -14.50 15.59
CA MET A 87 4.62 -13.48 16.64
C MET A 87 3.60 -12.36 16.47
N SER A 88 3.30 -11.95 15.23
CA SER A 88 2.23 -11.00 14.93
C SER A 88 0.85 -11.53 15.34
N ALA A 89 0.56 -12.80 15.10
CA ALA A 89 -0.70 -13.40 15.54
C ALA A 89 -0.77 -13.50 17.07
N ALA A 90 0.34 -13.88 17.74
CA ALA A 90 0.42 -13.94 19.19
C ALA A 90 0.21 -12.56 19.84
N ARG A 91 0.84 -11.51 19.30
CA ARG A 91 0.68 -10.14 19.79
C ARG A 91 -0.78 -9.67 19.69
N ARG A 92 -1.43 -9.91 18.55
CA ARG A 92 -2.84 -9.55 18.34
C ARG A 92 -3.77 -10.27 19.31
N ARG A 93 -3.56 -11.58 19.53
CA ARG A 93 -4.33 -12.33 20.53
C ARG A 93 -4.16 -11.80 21.94
N ARG A 94 -2.93 -11.48 22.34
CA ARG A 94 -2.66 -10.84 23.66
C ARG A 94 -3.33 -9.48 23.79
N ALA A 95 -3.54 -8.78 22.68
CA ALA A 95 -4.30 -7.52 22.63
C ALA A 95 -5.83 -7.72 22.49
N GLY A 96 -6.35 -8.94 22.69
CA GLY A 96 -7.79 -9.22 22.66
C GLY A 96 -8.38 -9.54 21.28
N ASP A 97 -7.59 -9.61 20.20
CA ASP A 97 -8.09 -10.02 18.88
C ASP A 97 -8.29 -11.54 18.80
N GLU A 98 -9.48 -11.99 19.18
CA GLU A 98 -9.88 -13.39 19.10
C GLU A 98 -9.95 -13.93 17.66
N THR A 99 -10.02 -13.06 16.65
CA THR A 99 -10.05 -13.44 15.23
C THR A 99 -8.65 -13.74 14.69
N ALA A 100 -7.58 -13.33 15.37
CA ALA A 100 -6.22 -13.63 14.97
C ALA A 100 -5.98 -15.15 14.91
N ARG A 101 -5.37 -15.61 13.81
CA ARG A 101 -5.05 -17.02 13.56
C ARG A 101 -3.56 -17.18 13.30
N PHE A 102 -2.97 -18.20 13.91
CA PHE A 102 -1.59 -18.60 13.65
C PHE A 102 -1.41 -19.15 12.21
N PRO A 103 -0.18 -19.12 11.67
CA PRO A 103 0.18 -19.85 10.46
C PRO A 103 -0.25 -21.32 10.50
N ARG A 104 -1.22 -21.68 9.64
CA ARG A 104 -1.77 -23.04 9.57
C ARG A 104 -1.93 -23.61 8.16
N ARG A 105 -1.80 -22.77 7.13
CA ARG A 105 -2.04 -23.15 5.73
C ARG A 105 -0.72 -23.28 4.98
N ARG A 106 -0.57 -24.38 4.24
CA ARG A 106 0.51 -24.55 3.26
C ARG A 106 0.38 -23.49 2.15
N ARG A 107 1.51 -23.06 1.61
CA ARG A 107 1.60 -22.04 0.55
C ARG A 107 2.44 -22.59 -0.59
N GLY A 108 1.89 -22.70 -1.79
CA GLY A 108 2.62 -23.27 -2.92
C GLY A 108 3.69 -22.35 -3.53
N LEU A 109 3.63 -21.05 -3.27
CA LEU A 109 4.64 -20.06 -3.67
C LEU A 109 4.84 -19.09 -2.52
N VAL A 110 6.05 -19.05 -1.97
CA VAL A 110 6.41 -18.14 -0.86
C VAL A 110 7.50 -17.18 -1.33
N PRO A 111 7.33 -15.85 -1.11
CA PRO A 111 8.37 -14.89 -1.46
C PRO A 111 9.68 -15.14 -0.70
N VAL A 112 10.79 -15.07 -1.42
CA VAL A 112 12.14 -15.32 -0.88
C VAL A 112 12.91 -14.01 -0.86
N ARG A 113 13.50 -13.62 0.27
CA ARG A 113 14.27 -12.38 0.42
C ARG A 113 15.75 -12.66 0.56
N PHE A 114 16.56 -11.83 -0.08
CA PHE A 114 18.02 -11.81 0.00
C PHE A 114 18.46 -10.43 0.47
N TYR A 115 19.44 -10.37 1.37
CA TYR A 115 19.93 -9.13 1.98
C TYR A 115 21.24 -8.67 1.33
N ALA A 116 21.58 -7.39 1.50
CA ALA A 116 22.83 -6.84 1.00
C ALA A 116 24.03 -7.72 1.39
N GLY A 117 25.03 -7.80 0.51
CA GLY A 117 26.17 -8.71 0.63
C GLY A 117 25.89 -10.13 0.12
N THR A 118 24.63 -10.53 -0.07
CA THR A 118 24.31 -11.87 -0.61
C THR A 118 24.01 -11.87 -2.11
N PHE A 119 23.44 -10.79 -2.65
CA PHE A 119 23.11 -10.64 -4.07
C PHE A 119 23.98 -9.57 -4.72
N THR A 120 24.04 -9.56 -6.06
CA THR A 120 24.80 -8.57 -6.85
C THR A 120 23.87 -7.82 -7.79
N VAL A 121 24.01 -6.51 -7.92
CA VAL A 121 23.25 -5.68 -8.89
C VAL A 121 24.24 -5.01 -9.82
N THR A 122 24.14 -5.28 -11.13
CA THR A 122 25.07 -4.74 -12.13
C THR A 122 24.37 -4.60 -13.48
N GLY A 123 24.49 -3.46 -14.15
CA GLY A 123 24.02 -3.28 -15.54
C GLY A 123 22.55 -3.66 -15.78
N GLY A 124 21.66 -3.35 -14.82
CA GLY A 124 20.23 -3.72 -14.89
C GLY A 124 19.95 -5.22 -14.76
N ARG A 125 20.92 -6.00 -14.28
CA ARG A 125 20.78 -7.42 -13.93
C ARG A 125 20.98 -7.60 -12.43
N VAL A 126 20.39 -8.65 -11.88
CA VAL A 126 20.55 -9.06 -10.48
C VAL A 126 21.01 -10.51 -10.43
N ARG A 127 22.09 -10.79 -9.70
CA ARG A 127 22.53 -12.15 -9.35
C ARG A 127 21.84 -12.58 -8.08
N LEU A 128 20.97 -13.59 -8.15
CA LEU A 128 20.29 -14.13 -6.98
C LEU A 128 21.09 -15.29 -6.37
N PRO A 129 21.16 -15.38 -5.03
CA PRO A 129 21.77 -16.51 -4.34
C PRO A 129 21.03 -17.82 -4.62
N VAL A 130 21.79 -18.85 -4.98
CA VAL A 130 21.34 -20.23 -5.16
C VAL A 130 22.17 -21.14 -4.25
N ALA A 131 21.69 -22.36 -4.00
CA ALA A 131 22.45 -23.35 -3.21
C ALA A 131 23.83 -23.63 -3.85
N ARG A 132 24.82 -23.99 -3.02
CA ARG A 132 26.17 -24.39 -3.47
C ARG A 132 26.10 -25.48 -4.54
N GLY A 133 27.02 -25.41 -5.51
CA GLY A 133 27.06 -26.33 -6.66
C GLY A 133 26.00 -26.06 -7.74
N ARG A 134 25.10 -25.08 -7.55
CA ARG A 134 24.13 -24.69 -8.59
C ARG A 134 24.70 -23.58 -9.48
N PRO A 135 24.40 -23.59 -10.79
CA PRO A 135 24.88 -22.57 -11.71
C PRO A 135 24.37 -21.18 -11.29
N PRO A 136 25.12 -20.10 -11.47
CA PRO A 136 24.68 -18.75 -11.12
C PRO A 136 23.30 -18.40 -11.73
N LEU A 137 22.49 -17.64 -10.99
CA LEU A 137 21.18 -17.17 -11.45
C LEU A 137 21.17 -15.66 -11.65
N TRP A 138 21.57 -15.23 -12.85
CA TRP A 138 21.43 -13.84 -13.29
C TRP A 138 20.06 -13.61 -13.90
N VAL A 139 19.39 -12.52 -13.53
CA VAL A 139 18.08 -12.12 -14.07
C VAL A 139 18.08 -10.67 -14.52
N ARG A 140 17.49 -10.40 -15.68
CA ARG A 140 17.39 -9.05 -16.23
C ARG A 140 16.16 -8.33 -15.66
N LEU A 141 16.33 -7.10 -15.23
CA LEU A 141 15.24 -6.24 -14.80
C LEU A 141 14.50 -5.70 -16.03
N ALA A 142 13.17 -5.55 -15.91
CA ALA A 142 12.34 -5.04 -17.01
C ALA A 142 12.46 -3.52 -17.22
N ARG A 143 12.98 -2.83 -16.22
CA ARG A 143 13.33 -1.41 -16.20
C ARG A 143 14.50 -1.20 -15.22
N PRO A 144 15.25 -0.09 -15.31
CA PRO A 144 16.27 0.27 -14.33
C PRO A 144 15.69 0.31 -12.91
N LEU A 145 16.56 0.08 -11.91
CA LEU A 145 16.20 0.35 -10.53
C LEU A 145 16.02 1.86 -10.35
N PRO A 146 15.03 2.29 -9.57
CA PRO A 146 14.87 3.70 -9.23
C PRO A 146 15.86 4.17 -8.14
N TYR A 147 16.75 3.28 -7.70
CA TYR A 147 17.70 3.52 -6.62
C TYR A 147 19.10 3.13 -7.09
N PRO A 148 20.14 3.85 -6.66
CA PRO A 148 21.53 3.43 -6.78
C PRO A 148 21.75 2.04 -6.16
N ALA A 149 22.71 1.29 -6.67
CA ALA A 149 22.93 -0.11 -6.29
C ALA A 149 23.39 -0.24 -4.83
N GLU A 150 24.23 0.68 -4.38
CA GLU A 150 24.78 0.82 -3.03
C GLU A 150 23.72 1.11 -1.96
N GLN A 151 22.61 1.74 -2.35
CA GLN A 151 21.48 2.00 -1.46
C GLN A 151 20.59 0.77 -1.29
N VAL A 152 20.72 -0.27 -2.13
CA VAL A 152 19.85 -1.45 -2.07
C VAL A 152 20.22 -2.35 -0.90
N ARG A 153 19.31 -2.48 0.06
CA ARG A 153 19.47 -3.29 1.28
C ARG A 153 18.91 -4.70 1.17
N SER A 154 17.88 -4.90 0.36
CA SER A 154 17.37 -6.25 0.09
C SER A 154 16.64 -6.37 -1.24
N VAL A 155 16.63 -7.58 -1.79
CA VAL A 155 15.78 -7.95 -2.93
C VAL A 155 14.92 -9.13 -2.53
N ARG A 156 13.62 -9.05 -2.79
CA ARG A 156 12.66 -10.12 -2.51
C ARG A 156 12.03 -10.62 -3.80
N LEU A 157 12.27 -11.88 -4.14
CA LEU A 157 11.63 -12.56 -5.25
C LEU A 157 10.17 -12.84 -4.93
N THR A 158 9.28 -12.40 -5.81
CA THR A 158 7.83 -12.53 -5.66
C THR A 158 7.16 -12.80 -7.00
N CYS A 159 5.89 -13.22 -6.95
CA CYS A 159 5.05 -13.29 -8.13
C CYS A 159 3.74 -12.51 -7.95
N ALA A 160 3.45 -11.62 -8.90
CA ALA A 160 2.15 -10.98 -9.02
C ALA A 160 1.35 -11.71 -10.11
N GLY A 161 0.52 -12.67 -9.69
CA GLY A 161 -0.11 -13.61 -10.61
C GLY A 161 0.94 -14.53 -11.25
N ARG A 162 1.20 -14.37 -12.55
CA ARG A 162 2.25 -15.14 -13.26
C ARG A 162 3.50 -14.30 -13.60
N ARG A 163 3.53 -13.03 -13.22
CA ARG A 163 4.67 -12.15 -13.48
C ARG A 163 5.64 -12.25 -12.31
N LEU A 164 6.88 -12.62 -12.59
CA LEU A 164 7.96 -12.62 -11.62
C LEU A 164 8.45 -11.18 -11.43
N CYS A 165 8.66 -10.81 -10.18
CA CYS A 165 9.10 -9.48 -9.79
C CYS A 165 10.15 -9.59 -8.68
N LEU A 166 11.04 -8.61 -8.61
CA LEU A 166 11.81 -8.30 -7.42
C LEU A 166 11.16 -7.10 -6.72
N GLU A 167 10.87 -7.25 -5.44
CA GLU A 167 10.66 -6.14 -4.51
C GLU A 167 12.04 -5.72 -3.99
N VAL A 168 12.51 -4.57 -4.45
CA VAL A 168 13.83 -4.04 -4.16
C VAL A 168 13.68 -2.98 -3.09
N THR A 169 14.20 -3.24 -1.90
CA THR A 169 14.17 -2.30 -0.77
C THR A 169 15.51 -1.59 -0.69
N ALA A 170 15.48 -0.27 -0.78
CA ALA A 170 16.65 0.59 -0.64
C ALA A 170 16.50 1.50 0.58
N GLU A 171 17.64 1.90 1.12
CA GLU A 171 17.75 2.92 2.16
C GLU A 171 18.15 4.24 1.51
N ILE A 172 17.31 5.26 1.67
CA ILE A 172 17.42 6.53 0.95
C ILE A 172 17.45 7.66 1.98
N PRO A 173 18.26 8.70 1.80
CA PRO A 173 18.18 9.89 2.63
C PRO A 173 16.78 10.53 2.53
N VAL A 174 16.36 11.15 3.64
CA VAL A 174 15.22 12.06 3.62
C VAL A 174 15.62 13.27 2.78
N ALA A 175 14.67 13.87 2.08
CA ALA A 175 14.92 15.07 1.29
C ALA A 175 15.56 16.17 2.16
N VAL A 176 16.62 16.77 1.62
CA VAL A 176 17.30 17.93 2.21
C VAL A 176 16.88 19.15 1.42
N TYR A 177 16.62 20.24 2.13
CA TYR A 177 16.14 21.50 1.57
C TYR A 177 17.12 22.62 1.92
N PRO A 178 17.20 23.69 1.11
CA PRO A 178 17.86 24.92 1.52
C PRO A 178 17.29 25.46 2.84
N ALA A 179 18.10 26.22 3.58
CA ALA A 179 17.68 26.85 4.82
C ALA A 179 16.38 27.64 4.63
N GLY A 180 15.39 27.41 5.50
CA GLY A 180 14.08 28.08 5.43
C GLY A 180 13.14 27.62 4.28
N ALA A 181 13.56 26.72 3.40
CA ALA A 181 12.73 26.23 2.27
C ALA A 181 12.09 24.86 2.53
N GLY A 182 12.47 24.19 3.61
CA GLY A 182 11.96 22.87 3.96
C GLY A 182 10.58 22.88 4.62
N PRO A 183 9.97 21.69 4.76
CA PRO A 183 8.82 21.49 5.63
C PRO A 183 9.11 21.98 7.05
N ASP A 184 8.18 22.74 7.60
CA ASP A 184 8.24 23.32 8.93
C ASP A 184 7.40 22.46 9.89
N PRO A 185 8.01 21.83 10.92
CA PRO A 185 7.31 20.98 11.87
C PRO A 185 6.10 21.65 12.54
N ASP A 186 6.14 22.97 12.73
CA ASP A 186 5.09 23.75 13.38
C ASP A 186 3.92 24.04 12.44
N ARG A 187 4.10 23.82 11.14
CA ARG A 187 3.05 23.97 10.13
C ARG A 187 2.35 22.64 9.88
N ALA A 188 1.15 22.51 10.42
CA ALA A 188 0.27 21.38 10.20
C ALA A 188 -0.75 21.63 9.09
N ALA A 189 -1.14 20.56 8.37
CA ALA A 189 -2.29 20.56 7.47
C ALA A 189 -3.20 19.37 7.74
N GLY A 190 -4.50 19.61 7.70
CA GLY A 190 -5.53 18.57 7.82
C GLY A 190 -5.77 17.88 6.49
N VAL A 191 -5.97 16.56 6.52
CA VAL A 191 -6.23 15.71 5.36
C VAL A 191 -7.47 14.87 5.60
N ASP A 192 -8.52 15.13 4.83
CA ASP A 192 -9.71 14.28 4.75
C ASP A 192 -9.58 13.29 3.59
N LEU A 193 -9.90 12.03 3.85
CA LEU A 193 -9.84 10.96 2.85
C LEU A 193 -11.27 10.64 2.39
N GLY A 194 -11.52 10.76 1.08
CA GLY A 194 -12.85 10.55 0.52
C GLY A 194 -12.92 9.53 -0.62
N ILE A 195 -14.11 8.96 -0.82
CA ILE A 195 -14.41 8.08 -1.97
C ILE A 195 -14.39 8.88 -3.29
N ILE A 196 -14.86 10.13 -3.26
CA ILE A 196 -14.90 11.01 -4.45
C ILE A 196 -13.58 11.76 -4.62
N HIS A 197 -13.05 12.32 -3.55
CA HIS A 197 -11.77 13.00 -3.53
C HIS A 197 -10.84 12.18 -2.63
N PRO A 198 -9.90 11.40 -3.19
CA PRO A 198 -9.02 10.54 -2.39
C PRO A 198 -8.24 11.31 -1.33
N TYR A 199 -7.96 12.59 -1.58
CA TYR A 199 -7.38 13.52 -0.62
C TYR A 199 -8.03 14.90 -0.79
N ALA A 200 -8.52 15.45 0.32
CA ALA A 200 -8.83 16.86 0.49
C ALA A 200 -7.89 17.38 1.59
N VAL A 201 -7.15 18.44 1.30
CA VAL A 201 -6.08 18.95 2.18
C VAL A 201 -6.29 20.43 2.43
N LEU A 202 -6.12 20.86 3.67
CA LEU A 202 -6.16 22.27 4.05
C LEU A 202 -5.03 22.57 5.03
N ALA A 203 -4.21 23.56 4.69
CA ALA A 203 -3.18 24.12 5.55
C ALA A 203 -3.65 25.52 6.00
N PRO A 204 -3.80 25.76 7.31
CA PRO A 204 -4.10 27.08 7.84
C PRO A 204 -2.98 28.08 7.48
N GLY A 205 -3.37 29.33 7.21
CA GLY A 205 -2.44 30.40 6.83
C GLY A 205 -1.55 30.93 7.96
N GLY A 206 -1.79 30.52 9.21
CA GLY A 206 -0.91 30.83 10.35
C GLY A 206 -0.88 32.31 10.75
N GLY A 207 -1.89 33.11 10.40
CA GLY A 207 -1.99 34.53 10.76
C GLY A 207 -1.29 35.51 9.82
N GLU A 208 -0.33 35.06 9.01
CA GLU A 208 0.44 35.91 8.07
C GLU A 208 0.02 35.75 6.60
N GLY A 209 -0.95 34.90 6.29
CA GLY A 209 -1.43 34.68 4.93
C GLY A 209 -2.76 33.91 4.84
N PRO A 210 -3.33 33.76 3.63
CA PRO A 210 -4.57 33.03 3.43
C PRO A 210 -4.38 31.51 3.57
N ASP A 211 -5.45 30.82 3.96
CA ASP A 211 -5.50 29.37 3.96
C ASP A 211 -5.22 28.80 2.56
N ALA A 212 -4.44 27.72 2.52
CA ALA A 212 -4.14 27.00 1.30
C ALA A 212 -4.89 25.67 1.28
N ALA A 213 -5.48 25.30 0.14
CA ALA A 213 -6.18 24.02 -0.01
C ALA A 213 -5.80 23.27 -1.30
N LEU A 214 -5.87 21.94 -1.20
CA LEU A 214 -5.73 21.04 -2.34
C LEU A 214 -6.87 20.02 -2.34
N LEU A 215 -7.56 19.92 -3.47
CA LEU A 215 -8.58 18.88 -3.68
C LEU A 215 -8.16 17.96 -4.83
N VAL A 216 -7.79 16.73 -4.50
CA VAL A 216 -7.37 15.73 -5.50
C VAL A 216 -8.60 15.04 -6.08
N SER A 217 -8.74 15.06 -7.41
CA SER A 217 -9.91 14.46 -8.06
C SER A 217 -9.79 12.96 -8.23
N GLY A 218 -10.69 12.18 -7.61
CA GLY A 218 -10.73 10.72 -7.78
C GLY A 218 -11.32 10.22 -9.09
N ARG A 219 -11.50 11.08 -10.11
CA ARG A 219 -12.16 10.71 -11.38
C ARG A 219 -11.43 9.57 -12.10
N ALA A 220 -10.09 9.59 -12.12
CA ALA A 220 -9.28 8.54 -12.74
C ALA A 220 -9.48 7.19 -12.05
N LEU A 221 -9.41 7.15 -10.71
CA LEU A 221 -9.68 5.95 -9.91
C LEU A 221 -11.08 5.42 -10.18
N ARG A 222 -12.11 6.28 -10.11
CA ARG A 222 -13.50 5.87 -10.34
C ARG A 222 -13.73 5.38 -11.78
N ALA A 223 -13.12 6.01 -12.78
CA ALA A 223 -13.20 5.57 -14.16
C ALA A 223 -12.60 4.17 -14.33
N GLU A 224 -11.42 3.92 -13.76
CA GLU A 224 -10.79 2.60 -13.75
C GLU A 224 -11.64 1.55 -13.01
N HIS A 225 -12.26 1.88 -11.87
CA HIS A 225 -13.17 0.97 -11.16
C HIS A 225 -14.43 0.64 -11.98
N ARG A 226 -15.01 1.62 -12.68
CA ARG A 226 -16.16 1.41 -13.57
C ARG A 226 -15.80 0.52 -14.76
N LEU A 227 -14.68 0.80 -15.43
CA LEU A 227 -14.18 -0.03 -16.52
C LEU A 227 -13.94 -1.46 -16.05
N HIS A 228 -13.25 -1.65 -14.92
CA HIS A 228 -13.00 -2.98 -14.38
C HIS A 228 -14.28 -3.73 -14.05
N LEU A 229 -15.28 -3.07 -13.47
CA LEU A 229 -16.57 -3.69 -13.19
C LEU A 229 -17.29 -4.12 -14.48
N ALA A 230 -17.30 -3.28 -15.51
CA ALA A 230 -17.91 -3.60 -16.80
C ALA A 230 -17.21 -4.80 -17.45
N GLU A 231 -15.87 -4.77 -17.53
CA GLU A 231 -15.11 -5.88 -18.08
C GLU A 231 -15.27 -7.17 -17.25
N ALA A 232 -15.31 -7.07 -15.91
CA ALA A 232 -15.50 -8.22 -15.04
C ALA A 232 -16.85 -8.88 -15.25
N LYS A 233 -17.92 -8.09 -15.40
CA LYS A 233 -19.26 -8.58 -15.75
C LYS A 233 -19.28 -9.25 -17.12
N ALA A 234 -18.68 -8.63 -18.13
CA ALA A 234 -18.58 -9.21 -19.47
C ALA A 234 -17.83 -10.56 -19.45
N ARG A 235 -16.69 -10.62 -18.74
CA ARG A 235 -15.92 -11.86 -18.55
C ARG A 235 -16.71 -12.94 -17.82
N ALA A 236 -17.43 -12.57 -16.76
CA ALA A 236 -18.26 -13.51 -16.01
C ALA A 236 -19.36 -14.11 -16.89
N ARG A 237 -20.09 -13.27 -17.64
CA ARG A 237 -21.12 -13.70 -18.59
C ARG A 237 -20.56 -14.64 -19.67
N ALA A 238 -19.45 -14.26 -20.32
CA ALA A 238 -18.83 -15.06 -21.38
C ALA A 238 -18.28 -16.41 -20.90
N ALA A 239 -18.05 -16.55 -19.59
CA ALA A 239 -17.44 -17.73 -18.99
C ALA A 239 -18.42 -18.59 -18.18
N ALA A 240 -19.63 -18.08 -17.89
CA ALA A 240 -20.62 -18.74 -17.04
C ALA A 240 -20.93 -20.17 -17.52
N ARG A 241 -21.24 -20.33 -18.82
CA ARG A 241 -21.54 -21.64 -19.43
C ARG A 241 -20.34 -22.58 -19.54
N ARG A 242 -19.12 -22.08 -19.35
CA ARG A 242 -17.85 -22.84 -19.50
C ARG A 242 -17.15 -23.07 -18.16
N ALA A 243 -17.75 -22.61 -17.08
CA ALA A 243 -17.21 -22.76 -15.75
C ALA A 243 -17.41 -24.21 -15.28
N PRO A 244 -16.37 -24.92 -14.85
CA PRO A 244 -16.52 -26.24 -14.27
C PRO A 244 -17.31 -26.14 -12.96
N ALA A 245 -18.09 -27.16 -12.64
CA ALA A 245 -18.73 -27.26 -11.34
C ALA A 245 -17.68 -27.32 -10.21
N ARG A 246 -18.13 -27.09 -8.97
CA ARG A 246 -17.27 -27.22 -7.79
C ARG A 246 -16.69 -28.64 -7.75
N GLY A 247 -15.36 -28.75 -7.61
CA GLY A 247 -14.65 -30.04 -7.61
C GLY A 247 -14.24 -30.57 -8.99
N GLN A 248 -14.86 -30.10 -10.08
CA GLN A 248 -14.51 -30.56 -11.43
C GLN A 248 -13.21 -29.93 -11.96
N ARG A 249 -12.42 -30.75 -12.66
CA ARG A 249 -11.20 -30.31 -13.32
C ARG A 249 -11.56 -29.52 -14.58
N GLY A 250 -11.34 -28.22 -14.56
CA GLY A 250 -11.64 -27.40 -15.74
C GLY A 250 -10.81 -27.75 -16.98
N SER A 251 -11.42 -27.60 -18.16
CA SER A 251 -10.83 -27.87 -19.47
C SER A 251 -9.56 -27.05 -19.75
N ARG A 252 -8.79 -27.43 -20.78
CA ARG A 252 -7.62 -26.65 -21.25
C ARG A 252 -8.03 -25.20 -21.55
N ARG A 253 -9.16 -25.00 -22.25
CA ARG A 253 -9.73 -23.68 -22.57
C ARG A 253 -10.11 -22.88 -21.32
N TRP A 254 -10.70 -23.52 -20.30
CA TRP A 254 -11.00 -22.87 -19.02
C TRP A 254 -9.74 -22.41 -18.29
N LYS A 255 -8.70 -23.25 -18.26
CA LYS A 255 -7.40 -22.88 -17.68
C LYS A 255 -6.79 -21.68 -18.41
N GLN A 256 -6.91 -21.60 -19.73
CA GLN A 256 -6.45 -20.45 -20.52
C GLN A 256 -7.28 -19.18 -20.24
N PHE A 257 -8.60 -19.30 -20.14
CA PHE A 257 -9.48 -18.20 -19.71
C PHE A 257 -9.08 -17.65 -18.34
N ARG A 258 -8.96 -18.51 -17.33
CA ARG A 258 -8.51 -18.10 -15.98
C ARG A 258 -7.14 -17.42 -15.99
N ARG A 259 -6.22 -17.88 -16.85
CA ARG A 259 -4.91 -17.26 -17.03
C ARG A 259 -5.04 -15.83 -17.57
N ARG A 260 -5.86 -15.62 -18.60
CA ARG A 260 -6.12 -14.29 -19.17
C ARG A 260 -6.79 -13.36 -18.15
N SER A 261 -7.83 -13.84 -17.45
CA SER A 261 -8.54 -13.06 -16.43
C SER A 261 -7.60 -12.58 -15.31
N ARG A 262 -6.74 -13.46 -14.79
CA ARG A 262 -5.73 -13.08 -13.77
C ARG A 262 -4.73 -12.04 -14.28
N ALA A 263 -4.37 -12.08 -15.56
CA ALA A 263 -3.46 -11.09 -16.17
C ALA A 263 -4.13 -9.71 -16.27
N LEU A 264 -5.43 -9.66 -16.61
CA LEU A 264 -6.23 -8.44 -16.65
C LEU A 264 -6.44 -7.86 -15.25
N GLU A 265 -6.83 -8.66 -14.26
CA GLU A 265 -6.92 -8.25 -12.85
C GLU A 265 -5.59 -7.68 -12.33
N GLY A 266 -4.48 -8.31 -12.73
CA GLY A 266 -3.14 -7.81 -12.41
C GLY A 266 -2.85 -6.45 -13.07
N ARG A 267 -3.34 -6.21 -14.29
CA ARG A 267 -3.21 -4.93 -14.99
C ARG A 267 -4.03 -3.85 -14.28
N HIS A 268 -5.28 -4.12 -13.97
CA HIS A 268 -6.15 -3.19 -13.29
C HIS A 268 -5.59 -2.77 -11.92
N ARG A 269 -5.14 -3.73 -11.09
CA ARG A 269 -4.47 -3.43 -9.82
C ARG A 269 -3.25 -2.52 -9.96
N ARG A 270 -2.48 -2.65 -11.04
CA ARG A 270 -1.33 -1.76 -11.29
C ARG A 270 -1.75 -0.35 -11.66
N ARG A 271 -2.82 -0.20 -12.46
CA ARG A 271 -3.35 1.13 -12.84
C ARG A 271 -3.88 1.87 -11.63
N LEU A 272 -4.69 1.20 -10.80
CA LEU A 272 -5.17 1.77 -9.53
C LEU A 272 -4.02 2.11 -8.59
N GLY A 273 -3.04 1.21 -8.44
CA GLY A 273 -1.84 1.49 -7.66
C GLY A 273 -1.08 2.73 -8.15
N GLN A 274 -0.87 2.86 -9.46
CA GLN A 274 -0.21 4.03 -10.04
C GLN A 274 -0.98 5.33 -9.73
N ALA A 275 -2.29 5.36 -9.98
CA ALA A 275 -3.12 6.53 -9.71
C ALA A 275 -3.08 6.94 -8.22
N ARG A 276 -3.13 5.97 -7.29
CA ARG A 276 -2.98 6.27 -5.85
C ARG A 276 -1.62 6.87 -5.52
N HIS A 277 -0.55 6.37 -6.13
CA HIS A 277 0.78 6.93 -5.93
C HIS A 277 0.91 8.34 -6.53
N GLU A 278 0.30 8.61 -7.68
CA GLU A 278 0.28 9.95 -8.30
C GLU A 278 -0.52 10.95 -7.45
N ALA A 279 -1.69 10.55 -6.96
CA ALA A 279 -2.50 11.35 -6.03
C ALA A 279 -1.72 11.69 -4.76
N ALA A 280 -1.09 10.69 -4.12
CA ALA A 280 -0.24 10.92 -2.95
C ALA A 280 0.97 11.81 -3.25
N LYS A 281 1.59 11.68 -4.44
CA LYS A 281 2.70 12.55 -4.86
C LYS A 281 2.24 14.00 -5.02
N ALA A 282 1.04 14.22 -5.55
CA ALA A 282 0.46 15.55 -5.68
C ALA A 282 0.29 16.22 -4.31
N VAL A 283 -0.25 15.49 -3.33
CA VAL A 283 -0.41 15.98 -1.95
C VAL A 283 0.94 16.34 -1.34
N VAL A 284 1.93 15.44 -1.40
CA VAL A 284 3.25 15.69 -0.80
C VAL A 284 3.98 16.84 -1.50
N SER A 285 3.89 16.94 -2.83
CA SER A 285 4.53 18.05 -3.56
C SER A 285 3.90 19.39 -3.20
N TRP A 286 2.57 19.41 -3.02
CA TRP A 286 1.85 20.59 -2.55
C TRP A 286 2.23 20.95 -1.12
N ALA A 287 2.28 19.96 -0.22
CA ALA A 287 2.65 20.15 1.19
C ALA A 287 4.07 20.73 1.34
N VAL A 288 5.04 20.23 0.55
CA VAL A 288 6.39 20.80 0.48
C VAL A 288 6.34 22.26 0.02
N GLY A 289 5.58 22.58 -1.03
CA GLY A 289 5.43 23.95 -1.52
C GLY A 289 4.76 24.90 -0.52
N GLN A 290 3.93 24.37 0.37
CA GLN A 290 3.32 25.10 1.49
C GLN A 290 4.13 25.02 2.79
N ARG A 291 5.34 24.43 2.75
CA ARG A 291 6.20 24.17 3.92
C ARG A 291 5.50 23.46 5.07
N VAL A 292 4.54 22.58 4.79
CA VAL A 292 3.84 21.79 5.81
C VAL A 292 4.75 20.66 6.30
N GLY A 293 5.10 20.66 7.58
CA GLY A 293 5.88 19.60 8.24
C GLY A 293 5.03 18.45 8.78
N THR A 294 3.74 18.68 9.07
CA THR A 294 2.86 17.65 9.63
C THR A 294 1.55 17.53 8.87
N LEU A 295 1.21 16.32 8.41
CA LEU A 295 -0.08 15.99 7.81
C LEU A 295 -0.93 15.22 8.83
N ALA A 296 -1.93 15.89 9.38
CA ALA A 296 -2.95 15.30 10.24
C ALA A 296 -4.03 14.66 9.35
N VAL A 297 -4.11 13.34 9.33
CA VAL A 297 -5.01 12.59 8.46
C VAL A 297 -6.15 12.02 9.27
N GLY A 298 -7.39 12.31 8.88
CA GLY A 298 -8.57 11.67 9.46
C GLY A 298 -8.46 10.15 9.34
N ASP A 299 -8.83 9.43 10.40
CA ASP A 299 -8.92 7.97 10.39
C ASP A 299 -10.32 7.45 10.03
N PRO A 300 -10.56 7.08 8.76
CA PRO A 300 -11.87 6.62 8.33
C PRO A 300 -12.07 5.12 8.52
N ARG A 301 -11.17 4.42 9.23
CA ARG A 301 -11.25 2.96 9.40
C ARG A 301 -12.56 2.52 10.05
N GLY A 302 -13.20 3.36 10.86
CA GLY A 302 -14.53 3.11 11.42
C GLY A 302 -15.63 2.90 10.37
N VAL A 303 -15.50 3.51 9.17
CA VAL A 303 -16.46 3.33 8.07
C VAL A 303 -16.37 1.94 7.44
N LEU A 304 -15.21 1.27 7.55
CA LEU A 304 -14.98 -0.05 6.94
C LEU A 304 -15.79 -1.17 7.62
N ALA A 305 -16.21 -0.97 8.86
CA ALA A 305 -16.96 -1.95 9.65
C ALA A 305 -18.49 -1.84 9.49
N ARG A 306 -18.99 -0.75 8.89
CA ARG A 306 -20.43 -0.50 8.76
C ARG A 306 -20.99 -1.18 7.51
N ASP A 307 -22.10 -1.90 7.66
CA ASP A 307 -22.91 -2.34 6.52
C ASP A 307 -23.87 -1.22 6.11
N ALA A 308 -23.59 -0.59 4.96
CA ALA A 308 -24.41 0.47 4.38
C ALA A 308 -25.03 0.04 3.03
N GLY A 309 -25.16 -1.27 2.82
CA GLY A 309 -25.74 -1.86 1.63
C GLY A 309 -24.76 -2.07 0.46
N ARG A 310 -25.16 -2.91 -0.49
CA ARG A 310 -24.30 -3.43 -1.57
C ARG A 310 -23.51 -2.37 -2.34
N ARG A 311 -24.16 -1.25 -2.71
CA ARG A 311 -23.54 -0.19 -3.51
C ARG A 311 -22.47 0.55 -2.71
N GLN A 312 -22.80 0.95 -1.48
CA GLN A 312 -21.89 1.68 -0.60
C GLN A 312 -20.73 0.80 -0.13
N ASN A 313 -20.99 -0.44 0.25
CA ASN A 313 -19.95 -1.39 0.66
C ASN A 313 -18.95 -1.64 -0.48
N LYS A 314 -19.43 -1.69 -1.74
CA LYS A 314 -18.54 -1.79 -2.91
C LYS A 314 -17.68 -0.52 -3.04
N ALA A 315 -18.27 0.67 -2.91
CA ALA A 315 -17.54 1.92 -3.01
C ALA A 315 -16.45 2.04 -1.93
N VAL A 316 -16.77 1.66 -0.69
CA VAL A 316 -15.82 1.62 0.44
C VAL A 316 -14.68 0.62 0.19
N ARG A 317 -14.99 -0.57 -0.36
CA ARG A 317 -13.96 -1.55 -0.74
C ARG A 317 -13.05 -1.06 -1.88
N ASP A 318 -13.63 -0.41 -2.88
CA ASP A 318 -12.90 0.12 -4.03
C ASP A 318 -11.99 1.30 -3.66
N TRP A 319 -12.46 2.14 -2.72
CA TRP A 319 -11.72 3.27 -2.18
C TRP A 319 -10.34 2.85 -1.63
N ALA A 320 -10.26 1.65 -1.03
CA ALA A 320 -9.01 1.04 -0.59
C ALA A 320 -8.15 1.99 0.25
N VAL A 321 -8.76 2.60 1.26
CA VAL A 321 -8.15 3.69 2.06
C VAL A 321 -6.78 3.33 2.66
N GLY A 322 -6.58 2.08 3.07
CA GLY A 322 -5.28 1.63 3.57
C GLY A 322 -4.16 1.69 2.51
N ASP A 323 -4.47 1.60 1.22
CA ASP A 323 -3.50 1.80 0.15
C ASP A 323 -3.20 3.30 -0.08
N LEU A 324 -4.19 4.18 0.07
CA LEU A 324 -4.02 5.63 0.02
C LEU A 324 -3.14 6.12 1.18
N LEU A 325 -3.47 5.73 2.42
CA LEU A 325 -2.69 6.06 3.61
C LEU A 325 -1.24 5.60 3.47
N ARG A 326 -1.03 4.35 3.04
CA ARG A 326 0.34 3.81 2.84
C ARG A 326 1.10 4.58 1.77
N ALA A 327 0.44 4.93 0.66
CA ALA A 327 1.08 5.69 -0.42
C ALA A 327 1.42 7.14 -0.02
N LEU A 328 0.60 7.76 0.84
CA LEU A 328 0.83 9.09 1.40
C LEU A 328 1.99 9.06 2.41
N ALA A 329 1.90 8.21 3.44
CA ALA A 329 2.94 8.06 4.46
C ALA A 329 4.31 7.72 3.87
N ASP A 330 4.34 6.85 2.86
CA ASP A 330 5.58 6.51 2.15
C ASP A 330 6.20 7.72 1.45
N LYS A 331 5.41 8.65 0.88
CA LYS A 331 5.98 9.83 0.21
C LYS A 331 6.28 10.96 1.18
N ALA A 332 5.42 11.18 2.16
CA ALA A 332 5.59 12.20 3.19
C ALA A 332 6.88 11.96 3.98
N ALA A 333 7.12 10.72 4.43
CA ALA A 333 8.35 10.39 5.14
C ALA A 333 9.62 10.59 4.28
N GLN A 334 9.55 10.47 2.95
CA GLN A 334 10.70 10.78 2.08
C GLN A 334 10.93 12.28 1.98
N ALA A 335 9.86 13.07 2.02
CA ALA A 335 9.92 14.52 2.00
C ALA A 335 10.25 15.14 3.37
N GLY A 336 10.39 14.35 4.43
CA GLY A 336 10.60 14.85 5.80
C GLY A 336 9.32 15.34 6.49
N ILE A 337 8.16 14.91 5.98
CA ILE A 337 6.84 15.31 6.50
C ILE A 337 6.29 14.19 7.38
N ALA A 338 5.87 14.55 8.60
CA ALA A 338 5.20 13.65 9.54
C ALA A 338 3.76 13.37 9.08
N VAL A 339 3.27 12.15 9.33
CA VAL A 339 1.89 11.77 9.07
C VAL A 339 1.28 11.20 10.34
N GLU A 340 0.25 11.87 10.83
CA GLU A 340 -0.43 11.52 12.08
C GLU A 340 -1.86 11.13 11.78
N LEU A 341 -2.33 10.04 12.38
CA LEU A 341 -3.73 9.62 12.27
C LEU A 341 -4.54 10.26 13.40
N VAL A 342 -5.54 11.06 13.04
CA VAL A 342 -6.44 11.73 13.98
C VAL A 342 -7.78 10.99 13.99
N ASP A 343 -8.30 10.69 15.18
CA ASP A 343 -9.61 10.05 15.31
C ASP A 343 -10.71 10.96 14.75
N GLU A 344 -11.52 10.41 13.84
CA GLU A 344 -12.66 11.08 13.22
C GLU A 344 -13.90 11.14 14.12
N ARG A 345 -13.86 10.60 15.36
CA ARG A 345 -14.96 10.78 16.30
C ARG A 345 -15.23 12.29 16.48
N GLY A 346 -16.42 12.70 16.07
CA GLY A 346 -16.87 14.10 16.08
C GLY A 346 -16.30 15.02 14.98
N THR A 347 -15.52 14.57 13.98
CA THR A 347 -15.07 15.40 12.83
C THR A 347 -16.20 15.57 11.81
N SER A 348 -17.45 15.58 12.26
CA SER A 348 -18.56 15.58 11.35
C SER A 348 -18.51 16.85 10.50
N SER A 349 -18.67 16.67 9.19
CA SER A 349 -18.89 17.74 8.21
C SER A 349 -20.18 18.54 8.45
N SER A 350 -20.66 18.53 9.68
CA SER A 350 -21.73 19.31 10.27
C SER A 350 -21.18 20.44 11.13
N THR A 351 -19.89 20.43 11.53
CA THR A 351 -19.33 21.55 12.31
C THR A 351 -18.74 22.58 11.35
N CYS A 352 -19.16 23.83 11.49
CA CYS A 352 -18.60 24.94 10.72
C CYS A 352 -17.16 25.23 11.19
N PRO A 353 -16.17 25.29 10.30
CA PRO A 353 -14.79 25.57 10.69
C PRO A 353 -14.57 27.05 11.06
N SER A 354 -15.47 27.95 10.63
CA SER A 354 -15.39 29.38 10.92
C SER A 354 -16.02 29.72 12.28
N CYS A 355 -17.30 29.39 12.52
CA CYS A 355 -17.99 29.77 13.76
C CYS A 355 -18.20 28.64 14.76
N ALA A 356 -17.66 27.44 14.52
CA ALA A 356 -17.83 26.23 15.34
C ALA A 356 -19.28 25.72 15.53
N ALA A 357 -20.29 26.43 14.99
CA ALA A 357 -21.68 26.02 15.10
C ALA A 357 -21.96 24.71 14.34
N ARG A 358 -22.87 23.90 14.89
CA ARG A 358 -23.37 22.69 14.22
C ARG A 358 -24.43 23.05 13.19
N VAL A 359 -24.27 22.52 11.99
CA VAL A 359 -25.11 22.70 10.82
C VAL A 359 -25.66 21.33 10.39
N ALA A 360 -26.90 21.29 9.93
CA ALA A 360 -27.48 20.10 9.35
C ALA A 360 -26.62 19.59 8.18
N LYS A 361 -26.41 18.28 8.11
CA LYS A 361 -25.54 17.67 7.10
C LYS A 361 -26.07 17.97 5.68
N PRO A 362 -25.30 18.67 4.83
CA PRO A 362 -25.78 19.03 3.50
C PRO A 362 -25.95 17.79 2.62
N ARG A 363 -26.98 17.80 1.77
CA ARG A 363 -27.25 16.73 0.78
C ARG A 363 -26.19 16.71 -0.35
N GLY A 364 -25.54 17.85 -0.60
CA GLY A 364 -24.54 18.03 -1.64
C GLY A 364 -23.08 18.06 -1.17
N ARG A 365 -22.21 18.59 -2.03
CA ARG A 365 -20.78 18.84 -1.74
C ARG A 365 -20.49 20.28 -1.35
N VAL A 366 -21.47 21.15 -1.41
CA VAL A 366 -21.40 22.51 -0.86
C VAL A 366 -21.82 22.43 0.60
N PHE A 367 -20.96 22.93 1.47
CA PHE A 367 -21.26 23.22 2.86
C PHE A 367 -21.67 24.69 2.93
N ASP A 368 -22.78 24.97 3.59
CA ASP A 368 -23.34 26.30 3.79
C ASP A 368 -23.71 26.44 5.27
N CYS A 369 -23.11 27.42 5.94
CA CYS A 369 -23.38 27.70 7.33
C CYS A 369 -24.43 28.80 7.47
N ARG A 370 -25.59 28.48 8.07
CA ARG A 370 -26.65 29.45 8.34
C ARG A 370 -26.32 30.47 9.42
N HIS A 371 -25.31 30.21 10.25
CA HIS A 371 -24.93 31.07 11.38
C HIS A 371 -23.95 32.18 10.98
N CYS A 372 -22.92 31.84 10.19
CA CYS A 372 -21.88 32.78 9.77
C CYS A 372 -21.79 32.99 8.26
N ARG A 373 -22.70 32.39 7.48
CA ARG A 373 -22.75 32.46 6.00
C ARG A 373 -21.51 31.90 5.29
N PHE A 374 -20.63 31.19 6.02
CA PHE A 374 -19.49 30.50 5.42
C PHE A 374 -19.97 29.45 4.40
N THR A 375 -19.39 29.48 3.21
CA THR A 375 -19.61 28.48 2.16
C THR A 375 -18.29 27.83 1.74
N GLY A 376 -18.32 26.55 1.41
CA GLY A 376 -17.12 25.84 0.99
C GLY A 376 -17.37 24.42 0.53
N HIS A 377 -16.34 23.78 -0.03
CA HIS A 377 -16.43 22.36 -0.39
C HIS A 377 -16.42 21.49 0.87
N ARG A 378 -17.41 20.61 1.02
CA ARG A 378 -17.62 19.77 2.21
C ARG A 378 -16.40 18.94 2.62
N ASP A 379 -15.67 18.40 1.64
CA ASP A 379 -14.48 17.59 1.93
C ASP A 379 -13.30 18.48 2.42
N LEU A 380 -13.25 19.76 2.00
CA LEU A 380 -12.29 20.73 2.54
C LEU A 380 -12.68 21.22 3.94
N VAL A 381 -13.98 21.31 4.23
CA VAL A 381 -14.47 21.54 5.60
C VAL A 381 -14.06 20.40 6.53
N GLY A 382 -14.13 19.15 6.06
CA GLY A 382 -13.60 18.00 6.79
C GLY A 382 -12.11 18.16 7.10
N ALA A 383 -11.31 18.53 6.08
CA ALA A 383 -9.88 18.79 6.24
C ALA A 383 -9.59 19.94 7.22
N ALA A 384 -10.36 21.04 7.18
CA ALA A 384 -10.23 22.15 8.12
C ALA A 384 -10.49 21.72 9.56
N ASN A 385 -11.58 20.96 9.80
CA ASN A 385 -11.92 20.45 11.12
C ASN A 385 -10.89 19.44 11.66
N ILE A 386 -10.12 18.79 10.78
CA ILE A 386 -9.00 17.93 11.18
C ILE A 386 -7.80 18.81 11.56
N ALA A 387 -7.48 19.84 10.77
CA ALA A 387 -6.38 20.76 11.02
C ALA A 387 -6.50 21.45 12.39
N THR A 388 -7.70 21.93 12.75
CA THR A 388 -7.95 22.66 14.01
C THR A 388 -7.74 21.82 15.26
N ARG A 389 -7.86 20.49 15.17
CA ARG A 389 -7.60 19.60 16.32
C ARG A 389 -6.13 19.42 16.58
N THR A 390 -5.32 19.43 15.54
CA THR A 390 -3.87 19.30 15.67
C THR A 390 -3.27 20.54 16.28
N THR A 391 -3.76 21.73 15.92
CA THR A 391 -3.31 23.00 16.52
C THR A 391 -3.70 23.13 17.99
N ALA A 392 -4.88 22.63 18.38
CA ALA A 392 -5.33 22.62 19.79
C ALA A 392 -4.52 21.67 20.69
N VAL A 393 -3.87 20.64 20.13
CA VAL A 393 -3.01 19.71 20.88
C VAL A 393 -1.58 20.23 21.02
N ALA A 394 -1.13 21.08 20.10
CA ALA A 394 0.22 21.66 20.12
C ALA A 394 0.35 22.90 21.01
N GLY A 395 -0.75 23.62 21.31
CA GLY A 395 -0.76 24.81 22.17
C GLY A 395 -1.60 24.62 23.42
N GLY A 396 -0.97 24.45 24.59
CA GLY A 396 -1.63 24.49 25.90
C GLY A 396 -2.06 25.90 26.32
N GLY A 397 -2.68 26.66 25.42
CA GLY A 397 -3.13 28.04 25.64
C GLY A 397 -4.61 28.19 25.33
N THR A 398 -5.39 28.54 26.33
CA THR A 398 -6.75 29.04 26.18
C THR A 398 -6.73 30.38 25.43
N GLY A 399 -7.12 30.36 24.15
CA GLY A 399 -7.27 31.56 23.33
C GLY A 399 -8.07 31.23 22.07
N GLY A 400 -9.38 31.50 22.11
CA GLY A 400 -10.30 31.26 21.00
C GLY A 400 -10.22 32.36 19.94
N GLY A 401 -10.25 31.94 18.67
CA GLY A 401 -10.46 32.80 17.51
C GLY A 401 -10.74 31.96 16.25
N PRO A 402 -11.62 32.41 15.34
CA PRO A 402 -12.03 31.63 14.17
C PRO A 402 -10.85 31.46 13.20
N VAL A 403 -10.53 30.23 12.81
CA VAL A 403 -9.34 29.89 12.01
C VAL A 403 -9.54 30.16 10.51
N VAL A 404 -10.75 30.51 10.09
CA VAL A 404 -11.04 30.80 8.67
C VAL A 404 -11.25 32.30 8.50
N GLY A 405 -10.18 33.01 8.12
CA GLY A 405 -10.34 34.31 7.48
C GLY A 405 -11.28 34.13 6.28
N GLY A 406 -12.28 34.99 6.12
CA GLY A 406 -13.40 34.83 5.16
C GLY A 406 -13.04 34.72 3.67
N SER A 407 -11.77 34.54 3.31
CA SER A 407 -11.31 34.21 1.96
C SER A 407 -11.44 32.72 1.67
N SER A 408 -12.06 32.38 0.54
CA SER A 408 -12.06 31.01 0.00
C SER A 408 -10.61 30.54 -0.19
N PRO A 409 -10.24 29.34 0.27
CA PRO A 409 -8.87 28.86 0.14
C PRO A 409 -8.51 28.69 -1.34
N VAL A 410 -7.28 29.02 -1.72
CA VAL A 410 -6.78 28.85 -3.09
C VAL A 410 -6.85 27.36 -3.45
N THR A 411 -7.87 26.98 -4.21
CA THR A 411 -8.18 25.58 -4.51
C THR A 411 -7.49 25.16 -5.78
N THR A 412 -6.43 24.35 -5.68
CA THR A 412 -5.82 23.73 -6.86
C THR A 412 -6.53 22.43 -7.21
N HIS A 413 -7.14 22.38 -8.40
CA HIS A 413 -7.70 21.13 -8.95
C HIS A 413 -6.64 20.38 -9.72
N ARG A 414 -6.13 19.27 -9.16
CA ARG A 414 -5.26 18.37 -9.91
C ARG A 414 -6.04 17.18 -10.45
N ARG A 415 -6.08 17.06 -11.79
CA ARG A 415 -6.52 15.83 -12.46
C ARG A 415 -5.39 14.81 -12.35
N ASP A 416 -5.68 13.65 -11.75
CA ASP A 416 -4.84 12.47 -11.94
C ASP A 416 -4.80 12.19 -13.45
N ARG A 417 -3.64 12.40 -14.08
CA ARG A 417 -3.49 12.12 -15.51
C ARG A 417 -3.61 10.61 -15.70
N PRO A 418 -4.52 10.12 -16.56
CA PRO A 418 -4.50 8.71 -16.92
C PRO A 418 -3.13 8.40 -17.54
N ALA A 419 -2.54 7.25 -17.19
CA ALA A 419 -1.37 6.74 -17.89
C ALA A 419 -1.68 6.74 -19.41
N PRO A 420 -0.76 7.18 -20.28
CA PRO A 420 -1.02 7.28 -21.72
C PRO A 420 -1.52 5.93 -22.23
N ALA A 421 -2.71 5.94 -22.82
CA ALA A 421 -3.22 4.80 -23.54
C ALA A 421 -2.22 4.52 -24.67
N ARG A 422 -1.51 3.39 -24.60
CA ARG A 422 -0.84 2.86 -25.79
C ARG A 422 -1.96 2.43 -26.73
N CYS A 423 -2.40 3.34 -27.60
CA CYS A 423 -3.17 3.00 -28.78
C CYS A 423 -2.35 1.93 -29.52
N ARG A 424 -2.93 0.75 -29.69
CA ARG A 424 -2.45 -0.15 -30.74
C ARG A 424 -2.94 0.45 -32.04
N PRO A 425 -2.09 0.62 -33.06
CA PRO A 425 -2.59 0.90 -34.40
C PRO A 425 -3.52 -0.24 -34.79
N VAL A 426 -4.71 0.14 -35.27
CA VAL A 426 -5.60 -0.75 -36.01
C VAL A 426 -4.84 -1.07 -37.31
N PRO A 427 -4.59 -2.34 -37.66
CA PRO A 427 -4.02 -2.66 -38.96
C PRO A 427 -5.00 -2.20 -40.04
N ALA A 428 -4.46 -1.50 -41.04
CA ALA A 428 -5.17 -1.11 -42.26
C ALA A 428 -5.64 -2.34 -43.03
#